data_AF-A0A662H281-F1
#
_entry.id   AF-A0A662H281-F1
#
_cell.length_a   1.000
_cell.length_b   1.000
_cell.length_c   1.000
_cell.angle_alpha   90.00
_cell.angle_beta   90.00
_cell.angle_gamma   90.00
#
_symmetry.space_group_name_H-M   'P 1'
#
loop_
_entity.id
_entity.type
_entity.pdbx_description
1 polymer ?
#
loop_
_entity_poly.entity_id
_entity_poly.type
_entity_poly.pdbx_seq_one_letter_code
_entity_poly.pdbx_strand_id
1 'polypeptide(L)'
;MSYKVQAFYGKPMEKRDSKESSSMEEQELMKIYSILANPTKRKIILFLGERGKASATELRRHLKVSTGSLYYNLDDMLEYVTQDEDRRYYLTEKGYKLYNLILREYERFREFFTERSHVLGKIADLLEAVFIPYLQFKKLKEKGYLMLSLGTFLFILSFIGFIITGSDVTLLAISNSDVFNPFKQSLGPLSVAMKLIGSWILISMTLEILARILGSPKFDSDFVIATLISLSPTYLYPYAGILVNSLDLIPPYKTILSSIILRFLQIISLCFMTASLVIFKHIRKERAFILSSLIFYISLLLEIRPTLEL
;
A
#
# COMPACT_ATOMS: atom_id res chain seq x y z
N MET A 1 6.64 -79.53 10.64
CA MET A 1 5.84 -78.38 11.12
C MET A 1 6.77 -77.54 12.00
N SER A 2 7.30 -76.41 11.48
CA SER A 2 6.94 -75.04 11.92
C SER A 2 7.62 -74.65 13.25
N TYR A 3 8.40 -73.57 13.44
CA TYR A 3 8.81 -72.38 12.66
C TYR A 3 10.05 -71.75 13.34
N LYS A 4 10.85 -70.95 12.60
CA LYS A 4 11.95 -70.08 13.05
C LYS A 4 11.46 -68.86 13.85
N VAL A 5 12.31 -68.30 14.74
CA VAL A 5 12.36 -66.85 15.01
C VAL A 5 13.82 -66.38 15.15
N GLN A 6 14.22 -65.48 14.24
CA GLN A 6 15.37 -64.58 14.33
C GLN A 6 14.88 -63.21 14.83
N ALA A 7 15.69 -62.50 15.61
CA ALA A 7 15.62 -61.04 15.70
C ALA A 7 17.02 -60.45 15.89
N PHE A 8 17.48 -59.75 14.85
CA PHE A 8 18.75 -59.02 14.75
C PHE A 8 18.47 -57.55 15.09
N TYR A 9 19.15 -56.98 16.08
CA TYR A 9 19.01 -55.57 16.48
C TYR A 9 19.68 -54.63 15.46
N GLY A 10 18.88 -53.83 14.74
CA GLY A 10 19.35 -52.67 13.99
C GLY A 10 19.25 -51.39 14.84
N LYS A 11 20.33 -50.59 14.90
CA LYS A 11 20.31 -49.21 15.42
C LYS A 11 19.72 -48.25 14.35
N PRO A 12 18.90 -47.25 14.71
CA PRO A 12 18.36 -46.29 13.75
C PRO A 12 19.36 -45.17 13.39
N MET A 13 19.61 -44.98 12.08
CA MET A 13 20.36 -43.88 11.46
C MET A 13 19.40 -42.80 10.91
N GLU A 14 18.72 -42.01 11.76
CA GLU A 14 17.76 -41.01 11.25
C GLU A 14 17.66 -39.70 12.07
N LYS A 15 18.67 -39.37 12.90
CA LYS A 15 18.67 -38.14 13.73
C LYS A 15 19.90 -37.23 13.59
N ARG A 16 20.86 -37.56 12.73
CA ARG A 16 22.06 -36.73 12.51
C ARG A 16 21.84 -35.66 11.43
N ASP A 17 21.26 -36.05 10.30
CA ASP A 17 21.23 -35.21 9.08
C ASP A 17 20.40 -33.92 9.22
N SER A 18 19.30 -33.94 9.99
CA SER A 18 18.44 -32.74 10.16
C SER A 18 19.04 -31.66 11.05
N LYS A 19 19.91 -32.03 12.00
CA LYS A 19 20.59 -31.08 12.90
C LYS A 19 21.87 -30.51 12.28
N GLU A 20 22.49 -31.26 11.37
CA GLU A 20 23.66 -30.83 10.59
C GLU A 20 23.25 -29.86 9.47
N SER A 21 22.11 -30.09 8.80
CA SER A 21 21.60 -29.16 7.77
C SER A 21 21.27 -27.78 8.34
N SER A 22 20.65 -27.70 9.53
CA SER A 22 20.28 -26.42 10.14
C SER A 22 21.50 -25.63 10.62
N SER A 23 22.57 -26.32 11.06
CA SER A 23 23.80 -25.65 11.50
C SER A 23 24.62 -25.11 10.33
N MET A 24 24.60 -25.80 9.18
CA MET A 24 25.26 -25.34 7.94
C MET A 24 24.59 -24.08 7.37
N GLU A 25 23.26 -24.02 7.34
CA GLU A 25 22.51 -22.83 6.91
C GLU A 25 22.79 -21.62 7.82
N GLU A 26 22.83 -21.84 9.13
CA GLU A 26 23.10 -20.78 10.10
C GLU A 26 24.53 -20.24 9.95
N GLN A 27 25.52 -21.12 9.73
CA GLN A 27 26.90 -20.71 9.46
C GLN A 27 27.05 -19.92 8.15
N GLU A 28 26.36 -20.34 7.09
CA GLU A 28 26.37 -19.61 5.82
C GLU A 28 25.74 -18.22 5.99
N LEU A 29 24.64 -18.12 6.74
CA LEU A 29 23.99 -16.86 7.05
C LEU A 29 24.91 -15.92 7.86
N MET A 30 25.64 -16.44 8.86
CA MET A 30 26.62 -15.66 9.62
C MET A 30 27.75 -15.12 8.74
N LYS A 31 28.23 -15.91 7.77
CA LYS A 31 29.24 -15.46 6.78
C LYS A 31 28.69 -14.34 5.90
N ILE A 32 27.44 -14.44 5.44
CA ILE A 32 26.80 -13.37 4.67
C ILE A 32 26.75 -12.07 5.50
N TYR A 33 26.32 -12.16 6.76
CA TYR A 33 26.28 -10.99 7.63
C TYR A 33 27.67 -10.39 7.89
N SER A 34 28.72 -11.20 8.04
CA SER A 34 30.08 -10.70 8.25
C SER A 34 30.62 -9.93 7.03
N ILE A 35 30.31 -10.41 5.82
CA ILE A 35 30.64 -9.72 4.56
C ILE A 35 29.87 -8.42 4.44
N LEU A 36 28.56 -8.45 4.72
CA LEU A 36 27.70 -7.28 4.66
C LEU A 36 28.03 -6.24 5.74
N ALA A 37 28.59 -6.62 6.89
CA ALA A 37 29.01 -5.67 7.92
C ALA A 37 30.31 -4.93 7.53
N ASN A 38 31.23 -5.57 6.80
CA ASN A 38 32.53 -5.01 6.47
C ASN A 38 32.51 -4.15 5.18
N PRO A 39 32.85 -2.85 5.25
CA PRO A 39 32.78 -1.95 4.09
C PRO A 39 33.76 -2.32 2.96
N THR A 40 34.92 -2.87 3.27
CA THR A 40 35.91 -3.28 2.26
C THR A 40 35.41 -4.49 1.49
N LYS A 41 34.86 -5.49 2.19
CA LYS A 41 34.30 -6.69 1.56
C LYS A 41 33.10 -6.38 0.68
N ARG A 42 32.20 -5.50 1.13
CA ARG A 42 31.10 -4.98 0.30
C ARG A 42 31.61 -4.34 -0.99
N LYS A 43 32.63 -3.49 -0.89
CA LYS A 43 33.22 -2.83 -2.08
C LYS A 43 33.90 -3.83 -3.02
N ILE A 44 34.52 -4.89 -2.50
CA ILE A 44 35.07 -5.98 -3.35
C ILE A 44 33.94 -6.62 -4.15
N ILE A 45 32.85 -7.02 -3.49
CA ILE A 45 31.70 -7.66 -4.15
C ILE A 45 31.09 -6.74 -5.21
N LEU A 46 30.86 -5.47 -4.89
CA LEU A 46 30.30 -4.49 -5.83
C LEU A 46 31.22 -4.27 -7.03
N PHE A 47 32.51 -4.03 -6.79
CA PHE A 47 33.47 -3.75 -7.85
C PHE A 47 33.65 -4.93 -8.82
N LEU A 48 33.72 -6.16 -8.29
CA LEU A 48 33.81 -7.36 -9.12
C LEU A 48 32.49 -7.68 -9.82
N GLY A 49 31.34 -7.41 -9.19
CA GLY A 49 30.03 -7.58 -9.81
C GLY A 49 29.81 -6.65 -11.00
N GLU A 50 30.28 -5.40 -10.91
CA GLU A 50 30.18 -4.41 -11.99
C GLU A 50 31.19 -4.66 -13.12
N ARG A 51 32.45 -4.99 -12.80
CA ARG A 51 33.51 -5.18 -13.80
C ARG A 51 33.68 -6.62 -14.31
N GLY A 52 33.09 -7.59 -13.63
CA GLY A 52 33.28 -9.01 -13.89
C GLY A 52 34.58 -9.56 -13.28
N LYS A 53 35.73 -9.02 -13.67
CA LYS A 53 37.05 -9.47 -13.20
C LYS A 53 38.02 -8.32 -12.91
N ALA A 54 38.95 -8.52 -11.98
CA ALA A 54 39.99 -7.53 -11.68
C ALA A 54 41.30 -8.14 -11.12
N SER A 55 42.43 -7.52 -11.42
CA SER A 55 43.72 -7.85 -10.81
C SER A 55 43.82 -7.34 -9.36
N ALA A 56 44.75 -7.91 -8.57
CA ALA A 56 45.04 -7.44 -7.22
C ALA A 56 45.39 -5.93 -7.17
N THR A 57 46.11 -5.44 -8.18
CA THR A 57 46.50 -4.03 -8.28
C THR A 57 45.29 -3.12 -8.49
N GLU A 58 44.34 -3.54 -9.33
CA GLU A 58 43.10 -2.79 -9.59
C GLU A 58 42.20 -2.75 -8.35
N LEU A 59 42.00 -3.90 -7.69
CA LEU A 59 41.25 -3.97 -6.43
C LEU A 59 41.88 -3.08 -5.37
N ARG A 60 43.20 -3.19 -5.16
CA ARG A 60 43.93 -2.36 -4.18
C ARG A 60 43.75 -0.87 -4.46
N ARG A 61 43.87 -0.46 -5.73
CA ARG A 61 43.73 0.94 -6.16
C ARG A 61 42.31 1.46 -5.93
N HIS A 62 41.29 0.66 -6.24
CA HIS A 62 39.89 1.05 -6.04
C HIS A 62 39.53 1.13 -4.55
N LEU A 63 39.96 0.14 -3.77
CA LEU A 63 39.63 0.02 -2.34
C LEU A 63 40.46 0.94 -1.44
N LYS A 64 41.61 1.43 -1.92
CA LYS A 64 42.59 2.23 -1.17
C LYS A 64 43.09 1.53 0.11
N VAL A 65 43.40 0.23 0.00
CA VAL A 65 43.89 -0.61 1.11
C VAL A 65 45.34 -1.06 0.89
N SER A 66 46.01 -1.53 1.95
CA SER A 66 47.33 -2.14 1.84
C SER A 66 47.25 -3.54 1.21
N THR A 67 48.38 -4.04 0.70
CA THR A 67 48.45 -5.39 0.09
C THR A 67 48.03 -6.48 1.08
N GLY A 68 48.54 -6.44 2.32
CA GLY A 68 48.17 -7.41 3.35
C GLY A 68 46.69 -7.35 3.73
N SER A 69 46.11 -6.14 3.80
CA SER A 69 44.69 -5.97 4.09
C SER A 69 43.80 -6.52 2.96
N LEU A 70 44.20 -6.36 1.70
CA LEU A 70 43.46 -6.93 0.58
C LEU A 70 43.41 -8.46 0.66
N TYR A 71 44.57 -9.11 0.83
CA TYR A 71 44.63 -10.57 0.90
C TYR A 71 43.87 -11.12 2.12
N TYR A 72 43.96 -10.45 3.27
CA TYR A 72 43.17 -10.83 4.45
C TYR A 72 41.65 -10.81 4.19
N ASN A 73 41.14 -9.80 3.48
CA ASN A 73 39.71 -9.74 3.15
C ASN A 73 39.31 -10.77 2.08
N LEU A 74 40.18 -11.07 1.11
CA LEU A 74 39.91 -12.06 0.07
C LEU A 74 39.92 -13.49 0.62
N ASP A 75 40.79 -13.78 1.58
CA ASP A 75 40.88 -15.10 2.24
C ASP A 75 39.59 -15.43 3.01
N ASP A 76 38.99 -14.43 3.67
CA ASP A 76 37.69 -14.60 4.33
C ASP A 76 36.50 -14.66 3.35
N MET A 77 36.75 -14.47 2.05
CA MET A 77 35.74 -14.42 0.99
C MET A 77 35.89 -15.52 -0.06
N LEU A 78 36.70 -16.57 0.18
CA LEU A 78 37.02 -17.61 -0.81
C LEU A 78 35.79 -18.30 -1.44
N GLU A 79 34.68 -18.44 -0.72
CA GLU A 79 33.43 -19.00 -1.28
C GLU A 79 32.68 -18.03 -2.22
N TYR A 80 32.97 -16.73 -2.14
CA TYR A 80 32.27 -15.66 -2.87
C TYR A 80 33.15 -15.05 -3.98
N VAL A 81 34.47 -15.11 -3.81
CA VAL A 81 35.46 -14.57 -4.75
C VAL A 81 36.54 -15.61 -4.97
N THR A 82 36.84 -15.88 -6.24
CA THR A 82 37.89 -16.80 -6.65
C THR A 82 38.81 -16.15 -7.68
N GLN A 83 39.90 -16.83 -8.03
CA GLN A 83 40.93 -16.35 -8.94
C GLN A 83 41.01 -17.23 -10.19
N ASP A 84 41.20 -16.64 -11.35
CA ASP A 84 41.45 -17.36 -12.60
C ASP A 84 42.95 -17.61 -12.87
N GLU A 85 43.25 -18.31 -13.96
CA GLU A 85 44.62 -18.63 -14.38
C GLU A 85 45.49 -17.39 -14.61
N ASP A 86 44.88 -16.28 -15.03
CA ASP A 86 45.51 -14.97 -15.23
C ASP A 86 45.72 -14.18 -13.93
N ARG A 87 45.49 -14.82 -12.77
CA ARG A 87 45.57 -14.20 -11.44
C ARG A 87 44.58 -13.05 -11.23
N ARG A 88 43.45 -13.03 -11.94
CA ARG A 88 42.37 -12.05 -11.77
C ARG A 88 41.27 -12.62 -10.88
N TYR A 89 40.78 -11.79 -9.98
CA TYR A 89 39.68 -12.12 -9.09
C TYR A 89 38.34 -11.89 -9.77
N TYR A 90 37.39 -12.78 -9.52
CA TYR A 90 36.01 -12.70 -10.02
C TYR A 90 35.02 -13.32 -9.03
N LEU A 91 33.74 -12.97 -9.15
CA LEU A 91 32.70 -13.50 -8.28
C LEU A 91 32.35 -14.95 -8.65
N THR A 92 32.18 -15.79 -7.63
CA THR A 92 31.54 -17.10 -7.78
C THR A 92 30.02 -16.94 -7.97
N GLU A 93 29.28 -18.02 -8.23
CA GLU A 93 27.82 -17.97 -8.25
C GLU A 93 27.24 -17.44 -6.93
N LYS A 94 27.80 -17.86 -5.78
CA LYS A 94 27.42 -17.33 -4.46
C LYS A 94 27.74 -15.84 -4.36
N GLY A 95 28.90 -15.42 -4.85
CA GLY A 95 29.31 -14.01 -4.94
C GLY A 95 28.31 -13.16 -5.74
N TYR A 96 27.86 -13.66 -6.90
CA TYR A 96 26.87 -12.98 -7.73
C TYR A 96 25.49 -12.89 -7.06
N LYS A 97 25.06 -13.94 -6.35
CA LYS A 97 23.82 -13.89 -5.55
C LYS A 97 23.90 -12.81 -4.46
N LEU A 98 25.04 -12.72 -3.78
CA LEU A 98 25.28 -11.69 -2.76
C LEU A 98 25.36 -10.27 -3.35
N TYR A 99 26.00 -10.11 -4.52
CA TYR A 99 26.02 -8.85 -5.26
C TYR A 99 24.60 -8.37 -5.59
N ASN A 100 23.76 -9.25 -6.14
CA ASN A 100 22.37 -8.93 -6.46
C ASN A 100 21.54 -8.60 -5.21
N LEU A 101 21.81 -9.26 -4.08
CA LEU A 101 21.18 -8.94 -2.80
C LEU A 101 21.55 -7.52 -2.33
N ILE A 102 22.83 -7.15 -2.41
CA ILE A 102 23.32 -5.81 -2.04
C ILE A 102 22.65 -4.73 -2.89
N LEU A 103 22.55 -4.94 -4.21
CA LEU A 103 21.91 -3.97 -5.11
C LEU A 103 20.42 -3.77 -4.77
N ARG A 104 19.67 -4.86 -4.58
CA ARG A 104 18.24 -4.79 -4.21
C ARG A 104 18.02 -4.07 -2.89
N GLU A 105 18.86 -4.34 -1.89
CA GLU A 105 18.80 -3.63 -0.61
C GLU A 105 19.16 -2.15 -0.79
N TYR A 106 20.18 -1.82 -1.60
CA TYR A 106 20.56 -0.42 -1.85
C TYR A 106 19.46 0.37 -2.56
N GLU A 107 18.76 -0.21 -3.54
CA GLU A 107 17.60 0.41 -4.19
C GLU A 107 16.46 0.65 -3.19
N ARG A 108 16.17 -0.34 -2.35
CA ARG A 108 15.18 -0.23 -1.27
C ARG A 108 15.56 0.84 -0.24
N PHE A 109 16.83 0.93 0.15
CA PHE A 109 17.34 1.98 1.05
C PHE A 109 17.36 3.35 0.40
N ARG A 110 17.63 3.44 -0.91
CA ARG A 110 17.58 4.70 -1.66
C ARG A 110 16.17 5.30 -1.67
N GLU A 111 15.12 4.48 -1.69
CA GLU A 111 13.74 4.96 -1.48
C GLU A 111 13.56 5.62 -0.09
N PHE A 112 14.25 5.14 0.95
CA PHE A 112 14.23 5.76 2.30
C PHE A 112 15.09 7.03 2.41
N PHE A 113 16.20 7.13 1.68
CA PHE A 113 17.13 8.28 1.72
C PHE A 113 16.92 9.32 0.63
N THR A 114 15.92 9.16 -0.24
CA THR A 114 15.54 10.22 -1.18
C THR A 114 14.82 11.32 -0.39
N GLU A 115 15.61 12.21 0.22
CA GLU A 115 15.15 13.41 0.88
C GLU A 115 14.35 14.26 -0.13
N ARG A 116 13.01 14.16 -0.09
CA ARG A 116 12.15 15.26 -0.56
C ARG A 116 12.61 16.50 0.20
N SER A 117 12.80 17.62 -0.49
CA SER A 117 13.29 18.87 0.11
C SER A 117 12.62 19.12 1.46
N HIS A 118 13.41 19.32 2.51
CA HIS A 118 13.00 19.23 3.91
C HIS A 118 11.84 20.17 4.30
N VAL A 119 11.54 21.17 3.46
CA VAL A 119 10.40 22.08 3.61
C VAL A 119 9.14 21.54 2.92
N LEU A 120 9.23 21.10 1.65
CA LEU A 120 8.09 20.46 0.99
C LEU A 120 7.73 19.11 1.63
N GLY A 121 8.70 18.38 2.18
CA GLY A 121 8.45 17.17 2.96
C GLY A 121 7.60 17.46 4.19
N LYS A 122 7.99 18.43 5.02
CA LYS A 122 7.23 18.83 6.21
C LYS A 122 5.83 19.36 5.90
N ILE A 123 5.68 20.15 4.82
CA ILE A 123 4.36 20.65 4.41
C ILE A 123 3.50 19.49 3.88
N ALA A 124 4.08 18.58 3.09
CA ALA A 124 3.38 17.39 2.64
C ALA A 124 2.97 16.49 3.80
N ASP A 125 3.82 16.32 4.82
CA ASP A 125 3.53 15.53 6.02
C ASP A 125 2.43 16.19 6.87
N LEU A 126 2.42 17.53 6.97
CA LEU A 126 1.38 18.28 7.68
C LEU A 126 0.04 18.19 6.94
N LEU A 127 0.05 18.40 5.62
CA LEU A 127 -1.15 18.26 4.78
C LEU A 127 -1.65 16.81 4.82
N GLU A 128 -0.76 15.83 4.76
CA GLU A 128 -1.12 14.42 4.90
C GLU A 128 -1.73 14.14 6.28
N ALA A 129 -1.18 14.70 7.36
CA ALA A 129 -1.70 14.53 8.72
C ALA A 129 -3.06 15.22 8.95
N VAL A 130 -3.31 16.35 8.28
CA VAL A 130 -4.56 17.12 8.39
C VAL A 130 -5.67 16.52 7.52
N PHE A 131 -5.36 16.18 6.27
CA PHE A 131 -6.37 15.72 5.30
C PHE A 131 -6.60 14.22 5.34
N ILE A 132 -5.58 13.40 5.62
CA ILE A 132 -5.71 11.94 5.60
C ILE A 132 -5.79 11.41 7.04
N PRO A 133 -6.98 10.97 7.50
CA PRO A 133 -7.23 10.64 8.90
C PRO A 133 -6.72 9.23 9.31
N TYR A 134 -5.43 8.93 9.07
CA TYR A 134 -4.87 7.60 9.36
C TYR A 134 -5.02 7.20 10.84
N LEU A 135 -4.80 8.15 11.76
CA LEU A 135 -4.87 7.89 13.20
C LEU A 135 -6.29 7.52 13.63
N GLN A 136 -7.28 8.21 13.07
CA GLN A 136 -8.69 7.96 13.33
C GLN A 136 -9.04 6.56 12.82
N PHE A 137 -8.75 6.23 11.56
CA PHE A 137 -9.02 4.89 11.01
C PHE A 137 -8.26 3.78 11.76
N LYS A 138 -7.04 4.02 12.21
CA LYS A 138 -6.30 3.07 13.05
C LYS A 138 -7.02 2.81 14.38
N LYS A 139 -7.42 3.87 15.10
CA LYS A 139 -8.20 3.75 16.35
C LYS A 139 -9.56 3.07 16.14
N LEU A 140 -10.21 3.33 15.00
CA LEU A 140 -11.48 2.70 14.65
C LEU A 140 -11.30 1.21 14.37
N LYS A 141 -10.22 0.81 13.68
CA LYS A 141 -9.88 -0.61 13.44
C LYS A 141 -9.65 -1.37 14.75
N GLU A 142 -8.96 -0.75 15.71
CA GLU A 142 -8.75 -1.33 17.05
C GLU A 142 -10.08 -1.51 17.82
N LYS A 143 -11.09 -0.69 17.53
CA LYS A 143 -12.41 -0.70 18.16
C LYS A 143 -13.52 -0.98 17.15
N GLY A 144 -13.51 -2.17 16.55
CA GLY A 144 -14.42 -2.55 15.46
C GLY A 144 -15.91 -2.27 15.72
N TYR A 145 -16.38 -2.41 16.97
CA TYR A 145 -17.77 -2.08 17.34
C TYR A 145 -18.12 -0.59 17.17
N LEU A 146 -17.18 0.32 17.47
CA LEU A 146 -17.37 1.77 17.24
C LEU A 146 -17.40 2.10 15.76
N MET A 147 -16.62 1.36 14.96
CA MET A 147 -16.61 1.56 13.52
C MET A 147 -17.97 1.20 12.91
N LEU A 148 -18.56 0.07 13.32
CA LEU A 148 -19.89 -0.32 12.87
C LEU A 148 -20.97 0.68 13.30
N SER A 149 -20.96 1.11 14.57
CA SER A 149 -21.95 2.06 15.07
C SER A 149 -21.84 3.42 14.39
N LEU A 150 -20.61 3.94 14.21
CA LEU A 150 -20.37 5.21 13.53
C LEU A 150 -20.75 5.13 12.05
N GLY A 151 -20.34 4.08 11.34
CA GLY A 151 -20.68 3.89 9.92
C GLY A 151 -22.19 3.82 9.70
N THR A 152 -22.91 3.09 10.55
CA THR A 152 -24.37 2.97 10.50
C THR A 152 -25.05 4.30 10.83
N PHE A 153 -24.59 5.01 11.87
CA PHE A 153 -25.10 6.32 12.24
C PHE A 153 -24.95 7.34 11.09
N LEU A 154 -23.76 7.42 10.50
CA LEU A 154 -23.48 8.32 9.37
C LEU A 154 -24.31 7.96 8.14
N PHE A 155 -24.56 6.67 7.91
CA PHE A 155 -25.41 6.21 6.82
C PHE A 155 -26.87 6.64 7.01
N ILE A 156 -27.44 6.44 8.20
CA ILE A 156 -28.80 6.88 8.53
C ILE A 156 -28.92 8.40 8.41
N LEU A 157 -27.93 9.14 8.94
CA LEU A 157 -27.90 10.59 8.84
C LEU A 157 -27.86 11.04 7.37
N SER A 158 -27.03 10.42 6.55
CA SER A 158 -26.98 10.69 5.11
C SER A 158 -28.32 10.45 4.44
N PHE A 159 -28.96 9.31 4.71
CA PHE A 159 -30.28 8.96 4.16
C PHE A 159 -31.35 10.01 4.48
N ILE A 160 -31.40 10.47 5.73
CA ILE A 160 -32.32 11.55 6.15
C ILE A 160 -32.02 12.84 5.36
N GLY A 161 -30.75 13.21 5.23
CA GLY A 161 -30.33 14.39 4.47
C GLY A 161 -30.80 14.37 3.01
N PHE A 162 -30.63 13.23 2.32
CA PHE A 162 -31.08 13.07 0.93
C PHE A 162 -32.62 13.09 0.79
N ILE A 163 -33.35 12.56 1.76
CA ILE A 163 -34.83 12.66 1.77
C ILE A 163 -35.27 14.12 1.89
N ILE A 164 -34.70 14.87 2.83
CA ILE A 164 -35.09 16.26 3.10
C ILE A 164 -34.81 17.15 1.89
N THR A 165 -33.65 16.97 1.26
CA THR A 165 -33.22 17.78 0.12
C THR A 165 -33.81 17.34 -1.21
N GLY A 166 -34.29 16.09 -1.30
CA GLY A 166 -34.73 15.50 -2.54
C GLY A 166 -33.59 15.30 -3.55
N SER A 167 -32.32 15.41 -3.13
CA SER A 167 -31.16 15.19 -3.99
C SER A 167 -30.96 13.70 -4.29
N ASP A 168 -30.34 13.42 -5.42
CA ASP A 168 -29.99 12.07 -5.87
C ASP A 168 -28.47 11.84 -5.76
N VAL A 169 -28.07 10.59 -5.52
CA VAL A 169 -26.68 10.19 -5.36
C VAL A 169 -26.33 9.05 -6.31
N THR A 170 -25.21 9.18 -7.01
CA THR A 170 -24.63 8.12 -7.85
C THR A 170 -23.12 8.12 -7.64
N LEU A 171 -22.58 7.07 -7.01
CA LEU A 171 -21.20 7.06 -6.51
C LEU A 171 -20.93 8.23 -5.54
N LEU A 172 -20.06 9.17 -5.89
CA LEU A 172 -19.78 10.41 -5.15
C LEU A 172 -20.48 11.63 -5.76
N ALA A 173 -21.15 11.47 -6.91
CA ALA A 173 -21.86 12.55 -7.58
C ALA A 173 -23.21 12.76 -6.91
N ILE A 174 -23.50 14.01 -6.57
CA ILE A 174 -24.80 14.42 -6.03
C ILE A 174 -25.41 15.40 -7.02
N SER A 175 -26.61 15.09 -7.48
CA SER A 175 -27.34 15.93 -8.42
C SER A 175 -28.76 16.17 -7.92
N ASN A 176 -29.32 17.31 -8.29
CA ASN A 176 -30.74 17.60 -8.13
C ASN A 176 -31.56 17.15 -9.34
N SER A 177 -30.90 16.69 -10.41
CA SER A 177 -31.56 16.18 -11.60
C SER A 177 -31.97 14.72 -11.44
N ASP A 178 -33.16 14.38 -11.92
CA ASP A 178 -33.73 13.03 -11.84
C ASP A 178 -33.17 12.07 -12.91
N VAL A 179 -32.23 12.54 -13.74
CA VAL A 179 -31.67 11.81 -14.90
C VAL A 179 -31.11 10.44 -14.51
N PHE A 180 -30.47 10.35 -13.34
CA PHE A 180 -29.90 9.08 -12.87
C PHE A 180 -30.87 8.24 -12.05
N ASN A 181 -32.05 8.73 -11.66
CA ASN A 181 -33.03 8.00 -10.88
C ASN A 181 -34.41 8.01 -11.57
N PRO A 182 -34.57 7.25 -12.67
CA PRO A 182 -35.85 7.15 -13.38
C PRO A 182 -36.97 6.59 -12.48
N PHE A 183 -36.60 5.94 -11.37
CA PHE A 183 -37.51 5.34 -10.41
C PHE A 183 -37.94 6.28 -9.27
N LYS A 184 -37.39 7.51 -9.20
CA LYS A 184 -37.68 8.45 -8.12
C LYS A 184 -39.17 8.78 -8.01
N GLN A 185 -39.83 8.97 -9.16
CA GLN A 185 -41.27 9.24 -9.22
C GLN A 185 -42.12 8.03 -8.79
N SER A 186 -41.63 6.80 -8.96
CA SER A 186 -42.40 5.58 -8.68
C SER A 186 -42.18 5.02 -7.27
N LEU A 187 -40.97 5.16 -6.72
CA LEU A 187 -40.53 4.48 -5.49
C LEU A 187 -40.22 5.45 -4.34
N GLY A 188 -40.26 6.77 -4.60
CA GLY A 188 -40.10 7.80 -3.57
C GLY A 188 -38.82 7.60 -2.74
N PRO A 189 -38.88 7.63 -1.39
CA PRO A 189 -37.72 7.46 -0.51
C PRO A 189 -36.96 6.14 -0.69
N LEU A 190 -37.64 5.07 -1.13
CA LEU A 190 -37.01 3.75 -1.32
C LEU A 190 -35.97 3.80 -2.44
N SER A 191 -36.21 4.59 -3.48
CA SER A 191 -35.26 4.76 -4.59
C SER A 191 -33.91 5.36 -4.11
N VAL A 192 -33.97 6.32 -3.17
CA VAL A 192 -32.80 6.96 -2.57
C VAL A 192 -32.02 5.96 -1.71
N ALA A 193 -32.72 5.15 -0.90
CA ALA A 193 -32.09 4.11 -0.10
C ALA A 193 -31.35 3.10 -1.00
N MET A 194 -32.01 2.62 -2.06
CA MET A 194 -31.44 1.67 -3.01
C MET A 194 -30.18 2.24 -3.67
N LYS A 195 -30.17 3.51 -4.03
CA LYS A 195 -29.00 4.16 -4.63
C LYS A 195 -27.85 4.41 -3.67
N LEU A 196 -28.14 4.80 -2.43
CA LEU A 196 -27.11 4.94 -1.40
C LEU A 196 -26.42 3.61 -1.12
N ILE A 197 -27.20 2.56 -0.92
CA ILE A 197 -26.70 1.19 -0.69
C ILE A 197 -25.97 0.70 -1.95
N GLY A 198 -26.56 0.86 -3.12
CA GLY A 198 -25.99 0.43 -4.39
C GLY A 198 -24.66 1.13 -4.69
N SER A 199 -24.58 2.45 -4.50
CA SER A 199 -23.35 3.22 -4.69
C SER A 199 -22.26 2.81 -3.70
N TRP A 200 -22.61 2.61 -2.43
CA TRP A 200 -21.67 2.13 -1.42
C TRP A 200 -21.15 0.72 -1.75
N ILE A 201 -22.03 -0.22 -2.09
CA ILE A 201 -21.65 -1.59 -2.46
C ILE A 201 -20.75 -1.56 -3.71
N LEU A 202 -21.11 -0.79 -4.72
CA LEU A 202 -20.32 -0.69 -5.95
C LEU A 202 -18.92 -0.12 -5.68
N ILE A 203 -18.80 0.94 -4.88
CA ILE A 203 -17.50 1.51 -4.51
C ILE A 203 -16.68 0.51 -3.69
N SER A 204 -17.27 -0.08 -2.66
CA SER A 204 -16.57 -1.04 -1.78
C SER A 204 -16.11 -2.27 -2.53
N MET A 205 -16.94 -2.85 -3.40
CA MET A 205 -16.57 -3.98 -4.26
C MET A 205 -15.49 -3.61 -5.26
N THR A 206 -15.58 -2.45 -5.91
CA THR A 206 -14.58 -2.00 -6.89
C THR A 206 -13.23 -1.81 -6.22
N LEU A 207 -13.20 -1.12 -5.06
CA LEU A 207 -11.98 -0.94 -4.28
C LEU A 207 -11.43 -2.28 -3.77
N GLU A 208 -12.29 -3.20 -3.33
CA GLU A 208 -11.89 -4.53 -2.88
C GLU A 208 -11.21 -5.32 -4.01
N ILE A 209 -11.80 -5.34 -5.20
CA ILE A 209 -11.26 -6.04 -6.37
C ILE A 209 -9.91 -5.45 -6.77
N LEU A 210 -9.84 -4.11 -6.90
CA LEU A 210 -8.61 -3.43 -7.26
C LEU A 210 -7.51 -3.59 -6.21
N ALA A 211 -7.87 -3.56 -4.92
CA ALA A 211 -6.95 -3.82 -3.82
C ALA A 211 -6.34 -5.23 -3.88
N ARG A 212 -7.13 -6.25 -4.24
CA ARG A 212 -6.65 -7.62 -4.42
C ARG A 212 -5.69 -7.76 -5.59
N ILE A 213 -6.00 -7.14 -6.74
CA ILE A 213 -5.12 -7.14 -7.92
C ILE A 213 -3.74 -6.55 -7.56
N LEU A 214 -3.70 -5.57 -6.65
CA LEU A 214 -2.47 -4.93 -6.18
C LEU A 214 -1.71 -5.70 -5.08
N GLY A 215 -2.15 -6.91 -4.73
CA GLY A 215 -1.46 -7.81 -3.80
C GLY A 215 -1.95 -7.74 -2.35
N SER A 216 -3.13 -7.21 -2.08
CA SER A 216 -3.73 -7.27 -0.74
C SER A 216 -4.02 -8.73 -0.34
N PRO A 217 -3.63 -9.17 0.88
CA PRO A 217 -3.57 -10.59 1.22
C PRO A 217 -4.94 -11.27 1.38
N LYS A 218 -5.98 -10.59 1.88
CA LYS A 218 -7.31 -11.19 2.16
C LYS A 218 -8.48 -10.20 2.08
N PHE A 219 -9.71 -10.75 1.99
CA PHE A 219 -10.94 -10.00 2.24
C PHE A 219 -10.98 -9.57 3.71
N ASP A 220 -11.41 -8.34 3.94
CA ASP A 220 -11.51 -7.76 5.28
C ASP A 220 -12.92 -7.15 5.37
N SER A 221 -13.79 -7.72 6.20
CA SER A 221 -15.16 -7.23 6.38
C SER A 221 -15.18 -5.83 6.97
N ASP A 222 -14.17 -5.49 7.76
CA ASP A 222 -14.08 -4.20 8.42
C ASP A 222 -13.78 -3.10 7.40
N PHE A 223 -13.08 -3.44 6.30
CA PHE A 223 -12.88 -2.52 5.19
C PHE A 223 -14.20 -2.08 4.55
N VAL A 224 -15.16 -2.99 4.40
CA VAL A 224 -16.47 -2.67 3.79
C VAL A 224 -17.20 -1.63 4.64
N ILE A 225 -17.16 -1.74 5.97
CA ILE A 225 -17.72 -0.73 6.88
C ILE A 225 -16.88 0.57 6.85
N ALA A 226 -15.55 0.46 6.79
CA ALA A 226 -14.67 1.62 6.69
C ALA A 226 -14.94 2.46 5.43
N THR A 227 -15.39 1.84 4.33
CA THR A 227 -15.81 2.58 3.13
C THR A 227 -17.07 3.42 3.36
N LEU A 228 -18.03 3.00 4.19
CA LEU A 228 -19.18 3.86 4.57
C LEU A 228 -18.71 5.14 5.24
N ILE A 229 -17.80 5.01 6.21
CA ILE A 229 -17.23 6.16 6.93
C ILE A 229 -16.45 7.04 5.94
N SER A 230 -15.77 6.42 4.98
CA SER A 230 -15.00 7.16 3.97
C SER A 230 -15.89 7.97 3.01
N LEU A 231 -17.09 7.48 2.70
CA LEU A 231 -18.06 8.20 1.86
C LEU A 231 -18.83 9.28 2.61
N SER A 232 -18.83 9.24 3.95
CA SER A 232 -19.63 10.15 4.78
C SER A 232 -19.41 11.65 4.54
N PRO A 233 -18.18 12.18 4.29
CA PRO A 233 -18.02 13.61 4.01
C PRO A 233 -18.87 14.07 2.82
N THR A 234 -18.85 13.29 1.73
CA THR A 234 -19.68 13.58 0.55
C THR A 234 -21.16 13.35 0.83
N TYR A 235 -21.52 12.25 1.48
CA TYR A 235 -22.92 11.89 1.72
C TYR A 235 -23.64 12.81 2.72
N LEU A 236 -22.89 13.58 3.52
CA LEU A 236 -23.42 14.62 4.40
C LEU A 236 -23.59 15.99 3.70
N TYR A 237 -23.22 16.12 2.42
CA TYR A 237 -23.43 17.33 1.63
C TYR A 237 -24.87 17.89 1.66
N PRO A 238 -25.96 17.10 1.68
CA PRO A 238 -27.31 17.63 1.78
C PRO A 238 -27.52 18.66 2.91
N TYR A 239 -26.87 18.44 4.06
CA TYR A 239 -26.92 19.38 5.18
C TYR A 239 -26.19 20.69 4.90
N ALA A 240 -25.04 20.62 4.21
CA ALA A 240 -24.33 21.81 3.76
C ALA A 240 -25.14 22.58 2.70
N GLY A 241 -25.84 21.86 1.82
CA GLY A 241 -26.76 22.45 0.84
C GLY A 241 -27.91 23.22 1.48
N ILE A 242 -28.52 22.67 2.54
CA ILE A 242 -29.55 23.37 3.34
C ILE A 242 -28.99 24.66 3.93
N LEU A 243 -27.79 24.61 4.51
CA LEU A 243 -27.15 25.79 5.10
C LEU A 243 -26.88 26.88 4.05
N VAL A 244 -26.34 26.51 2.88
CA VAL A 244 -26.12 27.46 1.77
C VAL A 244 -27.43 28.06 1.28
N ASN A 245 -28.49 27.26 1.19
CA ASN A 245 -29.80 27.74 0.76
C ASN A 245 -30.42 28.74 1.74
N SER A 246 -30.11 28.62 3.04
CA SER A 246 -30.57 29.54 4.08
C SER A 246 -29.87 30.91 4.08
N LEU A 247 -28.76 31.06 3.35
CA LEU A 247 -28.07 32.35 3.22
C LEU A 247 -28.81 33.26 2.22
N ASP A 248 -28.83 34.57 2.49
CA ASP A 248 -29.42 35.59 1.60
C ASP A 248 -28.48 35.95 0.43
N LEU A 249 -28.14 34.94 -0.37
CA LEU A 249 -27.31 35.09 -1.58
C LEU A 249 -28.17 34.99 -2.86
N ILE A 250 -27.74 35.68 -3.91
CA ILE A 250 -28.37 35.60 -5.25
C ILE A 250 -28.18 34.18 -5.81
N PRO A 251 -29.15 33.59 -6.53
CA PRO A 251 -29.10 32.21 -7.03
C PRO A 251 -27.79 31.74 -7.70
N PRO A 252 -27.12 32.51 -8.60
CA PRO A 252 -25.88 32.03 -9.23
C PRO A 252 -24.73 31.85 -8.23
N TYR A 253 -24.63 32.73 -7.22
CA TYR A 253 -23.62 32.60 -6.17
C TYR A 253 -23.91 31.40 -5.25
N LYS A 254 -25.19 31.09 -4.98
CA LYS A 254 -25.58 29.89 -4.22
C LYS A 254 -25.14 28.62 -4.94
N THR A 255 -25.41 28.52 -6.24
CA THR A 255 -25.02 27.35 -7.04
C THR A 255 -23.51 27.17 -7.06
N ILE A 256 -22.74 28.23 -7.33
CA ILE A 256 -21.27 28.18 -7.33
C ILE A 256 -20.73 27.73 -5.97
N LEU A 257 -21.22 28.33 -4.88
CA LEU A 257 -20.79 27.99 -3.53
C LEU A 257 -21.09 26.53 -3.18
N SER A 258 -22.29 26.05 -3.55
CA SER A 258 -22.70 24.66 -3.33
C SER A 258 -21.81 23.67 -4.09
N SER A 259 -21.46 23.97 -5.35
CA SER A 259 -20.53 23.15 -6.14
C SER A 259 -19.12 23.13 -5.56
N ILE A 260 -18.60 24.27 -5.08
CA ILE A 260 -17.29 24.35 -4.42
C ILE A 260 -17.28 23.48 -3.15
N ILE A 261 -18.32 23.58 -2.33
CA ILE A 261 -18.45 22.79 -1.10
C ILE A 261 -18.54 21.30 -1.43
N LEU A 262 -19.34 20.91 -2.44
CA LEU A 262 -19.43 19.52 -2.87
C LEU A 262 -18.06 18.98 -3.30
N ARG A 263 -17.32 19.72 -4.15
CA ARG A 263 -15.97 19.32 -4.59
C ARG A 263 -15.01 19.17 -3.42
N PHE A 264 -15.06 20.09 -2.46
CA PHE A 264 -14.25 20.02 -1.26
C PHE A 264 -14.56 18.77 -0.42
N LEU A 265 -15.85 18.45 -0.21
CA LEU A 265 -16.27 17.25 0.51
C LEU A 265 -15.89 15.95 -0.20
N GLN A 266 -15.98 15.92 -1.54
CA GLN A 266 -15.53 14.76 -2.33
C GLN A 266 -14.01 14.53 -2.22
N ILE A 267 -13.21 15.59 -2.16
CA ILE A 267 -11.76 15.50 -1.91
C ILE A 267 -11.49 14.92 -0.52
N ILE A 268 -12.24 15.36 0.51
CA ILE A 268 -12.13 14.79 1.86
C ILE A 268 -12.50 13.29 1.84
N SER A 269 -13.57 12.91 1.15
CA SER A 269 -13.94 11.49 0.97
C SER A 269 -12.82 10.68 0.31
N LEU A 270 -12.16 11.22 -0.72
CA LEU A 270 -10.99 10.57 -1.35
C LEU A 270 -9.86 10.35 -0.34
N CYS A 271 -9.54 11.35 0.49
CA CYS A 271 -8.54 11.22 1.53
C CYS A 271 -8.92 10.13 2.56
N PHE A 272 -10.19 10.04 2.95
CA PHE A 272 -10.66 9.00 3.87
C PHE A 272 -10.59 7.60 3.23
N MET A 273 -10.95 7.48 1.94
CA MET A 273 -10.81 6.21 1.18
C MET A 273 -9.35 5.77 1.08
N THR A 274 -8.44 6.73 0.91
CA THR A 274 -7.00 6.47 0.91
C THR A 274 -6.53 5.94 2.27
N ALA A 275 -6.97 6.56 3.37
CA ALA A 275 -6.68 6.09 4.73
C ALA A 275 -7.20 4.67 4.98
N SER A 276 -8.44 4.37 4.58
CA SER A 276 -9.04 3.04 4.79
C SER A 276 -8.32 1.96 3.98
N LEU A 277 -7.91 2.22 2.74
CA LEU A 277 -7.11 1.28 1.96
C LEU A 277 -5.75 0.97 2.60
N VAL A 278 -5.05 1.99 3.12
CA VAL A 278 -3.76 1.79 3.78
C VAL A 278 -3.91 0.98 5.06
N ILE A 279 -4.88 1.33 5.91
CA ILE A 279 -5.03 0.74 7.25
C ILE A 279 -5.64 -0.67 7.22
N PHE A 280 -6.62 -0.92 6.34
CA PHE A 280 -7.34 -2.20 6.30
C PHE A 280 -6.73 -3.15 5.27
N LYS A 281 -6.35 -2.65 4.09
CA LYS A 281 -5.77 -3.48 3.01
C LYS A 281 -4.25 -3.54 3.00
N HIS A 282 -3.56 -2.79 3.87
CA HIS A 282 -2.10 -2.80 3.99
C HIS A 282 -1.39 -2.50 2.65
N ILE A 283 -2.04 -1.71 1.80
CA ILE A 283 -1.49 -1.27 0.51
C ILE A 283 -0.60 -0.05 0.74
N ARG A 284 0.47 0.08 -0.05
CA ARG A 284 1.33 1.28 -0.04
C ARG A 284 0.51 2.55 -0.32
N LYS A 285 0.84 3.66 0.35
CA LYS A 285 0.09 4.92 0.29
C LYS A 285 -0.13 5.42 -1.13
N GLU A 286 0.89 5.36 -1.97
CA GLU A 286 0.85 5.85 -3.35
C GLU A 286 -0.18 5.06 -4.17
N ARG A 287 -0.21 3.75 -3.97
CA ARG A 287 -1.16 2.85 -4.62
C ARG A 287 -2.59 3.08 -4.12
N ALA A 288 -2.76 3.23 -2.80
CA ALA A 288 -4.05 3.54 -2.21
C ALA A 288 -4.64 4.86 -2.73
N PHE A 289 -3.80 5.89 -2.88
CA PHE A 289 -4.19 7.18 -3.43
C PHE A 289 -4.58 7.08 -4.92
N ILE A 290 -3.86 6.28 -5.72
CA ILE A 290 -4.23 6.03 -7.12
C ILE A 290 -5.61 5.36 -7.21
N LEU A 291 -5.88 4.36 -6.36
CA LEU A 291 -7.17 3.66 -6.35
C LEU A 291 -8.33 4.56 -5.94
N SER A 292 -8.17 5.36 -4.88
CA SER A 292 -9.20 6.31 -4.44
C SER A 292 -9.44 7.41 -5.48
N SER A 293 -8.37 7.91 -6.10
CA SER A 293 -8.45 8.89 -7.19
C SER A 293 -9.17 8.34 -8.41
N LEU A 294 -8.97 7.07 -8.77
CA LEU A 294 -9.68 6.43 -9.88
C LEU A 294 -11.20 6.46 -9.67
N ILE A 295 -11.66 6.09 -8.47
CA ILE A 295 -13.09 6.14 -8.14
C ILE A 295 -13.62 7.57 -8.18
N PHE A 296 -12.86 8.52 -7.66
CA PHE A 296 -13.21 9.94 -7.70
C PHE A 296 -13.34 10.46 -9.14
N TYR A 297 -12.40 10.15 -10.03
CA TYR A 297 -12.46 10.54 -11.43
C TYR A 297 -13.64 9.91 -12.17
N ILE A 298 -13.92 8.62 -11.94
CA ILE A 298 -15.11 7.96 -12.49
C ILE A 298 -16.37 8.70 -12.05
N SER A 299 -16.46 9.05 -10.77
CA SER A 299 -17.60 9.80 -10.25
C SER A 299 -17.72 11.19 -10.85
N LEU A 300 -16.60 11.88 -11.08
CA LEU A 300 -16.57 13.20 -11.70
C LEU A 300 -17.03 13.16 -13.17
N LEU A 301 -16.64 12.12 -13.91
CA LEU A 301 -17.11 11.90 -15.28
C LEU A 301 -18.62 11.67 -15.36
N LEU A 302 -19.18 10.95 -14.39
CA LEU A 302 -20.63 10.75 -14.29
C LEU A 302 -21.37 12.04 -13.95
N GLU A 303 -20.76 12.96 -13.20
CA GLU A 303 -21.34 14.25 -12.83
C GLU A 303 -21.32 15.27 -13.98
N ILE A 304 -20.34 15.18 -14.89
CA ILE A 304 -20.27 16.08 -16.05
C ILE A 304 -21.33 15.72 -17.11
N ARG A 305 -21.57 14.44 -17.37
CA ARG A 305 -22.58 13.99 -18.35
C ARG A 305 -23.99 14.61 -18.19
N PRO A 306 -24.61 14.69 -17.00
CA PRO A 306 -25.94 15.27 -16.84
C PRO A 306 -26.00 16.77 -17.10
N THR A 307 -24.87 17.49 -17.13
CA THR A 307 -24.85 18.92 -17.46
C THR A 307 -24.83 19.20 -18.97
N LEU A 308 -24.54 18.19 -19.80
CA LEU A 308 -24.45 18.32 -21.26
C LEU A 308 -25.76 17.98 -22.00
N GLU A 309 -26.77 17.47 -21.29
CA GLU A 309 -28.10 17.14 -21.86
C GLU A 309 -29.16 18.24 -21.62
N LEU A 310 -28.73 19.47 -21.34
CA LEU A 310 -29.59 20.68 -21.26
C LEU A 310 -29.45 21.54 -22.52
#